data_AF-A0A091C2P4-F1
#
_entry.id   AF-A0A091C2P4-F1
#
_cell.length_a   1.000
_cell.length_b   1.000
_cell.length_c   1.000
_cell.angle_alpha   90.00
_cell.angle_beta   90.00
_cell.angle_gamma   90.00
#
_symmetry.space_group_name_H-M   'P 1'
#
loop_
_entity.id
_entity.type
_entity.pdbx_description
1 polymer ?
#
loop_
_entity_poly.entity_id
_entity_poly.type
_entity_poly.pdbx_seq_one_letter_code
_entity_poly.pdbx_strand_id
1 'polypeptide(L)'
;MKLKSLSFITLLSTVFLLGACSNNEDTTEGQNSSTASTEMSEMQDSSDHMEGMQGQNAEITGIHEGPAYMINFEPNDGSKEFVNHKWVTEDELSPVDQ
;
A
#
# COMPACT_ATOMS: atom_id res chain seq x y z
N MET A 1 25.98 -51.69 25.82
CA MET A 1 24.70 -50.95 25.86
C MET A 1 24.23 -50.78 27.30
N LYS A 2 24.28 -49.56 27.86
CA LYS A 2 23.47 -49.14 29.01
C LYS A 2 23.18 -47.65 28.84
N LEU A 3 22.15 -47.34 28.08
CA LEU A 3 21.63 -45.98 27.95
C LEU A 3 20.73 -45.73 29.17
N LYS A 4 21.20 -44.88 30.09
CA LYS A 4 20.42 -44.41 31.24
C LYS A 4 19.34 -43.46 30.72
N SER A 5 18.17 -44.02 30.45
CA SER A 5 16.92 -43.26 30.34
C SER A 5 16.48 -42.87 31.74
N LEU A 6 16.44 -41.57 32.03
CA LEU A 6 15.55 -41.03 33.04
C LEU A 6 15.25 -39.57 32.67
N SER A 7 14.20 -39.40 31.88
CA SER A 7 13.53 -38.11 31.68
C SER A 7 13.09 -37.56 33.03
N PHE A 8 13.82 -36.58 33.56
CA PHE A 8 13.31 -35.66 34.58
C PHE A 8 12.55 -34.54 33.85
N ILE A 9 11.36 -34.89 33.36
CA ILE A 9 10.38 -33.93 32.85
C ILE A 9 9.29 -33.81 33.92
N THR A 10 8.83 -32.58 34.14
CA THR A 10 7.73 -32.15 35.03
C THR A 10 8.10 -31.72 36.45
N LEU A 11 8.75 -30.55 36.58
CA LEU A 11 8.40 -29.63 37.67
C LEU A 11 8.84 -28.20 37.35
N LEU A 12 8.10 -27.52 36.49
CA LEU A 12 8.00 -26.07 36.57
C LEU A 12 6.58 -25.65 36.25
N SER A 13 5.73 -25.93 37.24
CA SER A 13 4.52 -25.16 37.49
C SER A 13 4.91 -23.69 37.56
N THR A 14 4.67 -22.95 36.49
CA THR A 14 4.37 -21.51 36.58
C THR A 14 3.19 -21.26 35.64
N VAL A 15 2.01 -21.41 36.23
CA VAL A 15 0.80 -20.76 35.75
C VAL A 15 1.11 -19.27 35.70
N PHE A 16 1.39 -18.75 34.50
CA PHE A 16 1.49 -17.31 34.29
C PHE A 16 0.07 -16.76 34.35
N LEU A 17 -0.20 -15.98 35.39
CA LEU A 17 -1.50 -15.44 35.70
C LEU A 17 -2.04 -14.61 34.52
N LEU A 18 -3.34 -14.76 34.32
CA LEU A 18 -4.22 -13.88 33.55
C LEU A 18 -3.91 -12.41 33.88
N GLY A 19 -3.30 -11.70 32.93
CA GLY A 19 -3.34 -10.24 32.89
C GLY A 19 -4.68 -9.82 32.27
N ALA A 20 -5.47 -9.07 33.05
CA ALA A 20 -6.83 -8.64 32.72
C ALA A 20 -6.92 -7.85 31.41
N CYS A 21 -7.96 -8.10 30.60
CA CYS A 21 -8.45 -7.07 29.68
C CYS A 21 -8.96 -5.90 30.52
N SER A 22 -8.19 -4.83 30.58
CA SER A 22 -8.61 -3.54 31.11
C SER A 22 -8.54 -2.53 29.98
N ASN A 23 -9.70 -2.25 29.39
CA ASN A 23 -10.21 -0.92 29.15
C ASN A 23 -11.55 -1.04 28.42
N ASN A 24 -12.58 -0.49 29.03
CA ASN A 24 -13.80 -0.16 28.33
C ASN A 24 -14.06 1.31 28.63
N GLU A 25 -13.56 2.18 27.76
CA GLU A 25 -14.18 3.48 27.53
C GLU A 25 -13.82 3.96 26.12
N ASP A 26 -14.87 4.38 25.44
CA ASP A 26 -14.96 4.93 24.10
C ASP A 26 -14.14 6.22 23.98
N THR A 27 -13.18 6.22 23.06
CA THR A 27 -12.85 7.43 22.29
C THR A 27 -12.64 7.04 20.85
N THR A 28 -13.65 7.34 20.07
CA THR A 28 -13.56 7.51 18.62
C THR A 28 -12.46 8.54 18.32
N GLU A 29 -11.29 8.07 17.90
CA GLU A 29 -10.21 8.90 17.34
C GLU A 29 -9.82 8.25 16.01
N GLY A 30 -10.21 8.90 14.92
CA GLY A 30 -9.80 8.51 13.59
C GLY A 30 -8.29 8.66 13.46
N GLN A 31 -7.57 7.54 13.39
CA GLN A 31 -6.18 7.53 12.96
C GLN A 31 -6.15 7.62 11.44
N ASN A 32 -6.36 8.82 10.90
CA ASN A 32 -5.66 9.20 9.69
C ASN A 32 -4.40 9.97 10.09
N SER A 33 -3.35 9.83 9.29
CA SER A 33 -2.10 10.56 9.35
C SER A 33 -0.98 9.99 10.23
N SER A 34 0.07 9.60 9.50
CA SER A 34 1.47 9.62 9.92
C SER A 34 1.95 8.46 10.78
N THR A 35 2.12 7.30 10.14
CA THR A 35 3.40 6.61 10.24
C THR A 35 3.99 6.59 8.84
N ALA A 36 4.82 7.59 8.54
CA ALA A 36 5.72 7.55 7.41
C ALA A 36 6.69 6.38 7.64
N SER A 37 6.36 5.20 7.13
CA SER A 37 7.34 4.15 6.87
C SER A 37 8.04 4.51 5.57
N THR A 38 9.13 5.24 5.71
CA THR A 38 10.17 5.39 4.68
C THR A 38 10.82 4.03 4.44
N GLU A 39 10.16 3.20 3.67
CA GLU A 39 10.78 2.12 2.89
C GLU A 39 10.26 2.36 1.47
N MET A 40 10.93 3.26 0.76
CA MET A 40 10.68 3.47 -0.66
C MET A 40 11.25 2.25 -1.38
N SER A 41 10.46 1.18 -1.44
CA SER A 41 10.85 -0.04 -2.11
C SER A 41 11.14 0.28 -3.57
N GLU A 42 12.32 -0.12 -4.05
CA GLU A 42 12.52 -0.25 -5.49
C GLU A 42 11.45 -1.20 -6.02
N MET A 43 10.63 -0.70 -6.94
CA MET A 43 9.61 -1.50 -7.61
C MET A 43 9.94 -1.57 -9.08
N GLN A 44 9.72 -2.75 -9.66
CA GLN A 44 9.81 -2.94 -11.09
C GLN A 44 8.47 -2.53 -11.70
N ASP A 45 8.50 -1.52 -12.57
CA ASP A 45 7.28 -1.07 -13.25
C ASP A 45 6.78 -2.16 -14.21
N SER A 46 5.48 -2.42 -14.18
CA SER A 46 4.80 -3.40 -15.04
C SER A 46 3.90 -2.73 -16.08
N SER A 47 3.84 -1.40 -16.09
CA SER A 47 3.03 -0.61 -17.01
C SER A 47 3.73 -0.41 -18.35
N ASP A 48 2.94 -0.48 -19.43
CA ASP A 48 3.38 -0.30 -20.82
C ASP A 48 2.74 0.97 -21.42
N HIS A 49 2.73 2.06 -20.63
CA HIS A 49 2.12 3.32 -21.05
C HIS A 49 2.96 4.05 -22.11
N MET A 50 4.29 3.97 -21.99
CA MET A 50 5.24 4.59 -22.91
C MET A 50 6.41 3.63 -23.17
N GLU A 51 7.02 3.77 -24.35
CA GLU A 51 8.18 2.98 -24.74
C GLU A 51 9.29 3.12 -23.69
N GLY A 52 9.83 1.97 -23.26
CA GLY A 52 10.93 1.92 -22.29
C GLY A 52 10.50 2.01 -20.82
N MET A 53 9.20 1.98 -20.51
CA MET A 53 8.71 2.03 -19.13
C MET A 53 8.63 0.64 -18.47
N GLN A 54 8.23 -0.38 -19.23
CA GLN A 54 8.05 -1.73 -18.70
C GLN A 54 9.38 -2.34 -18.22
N GLY A 55 9.37 -2.89 -17.00
CA GLY A 55 10.48 -3.64 -16.42
C GLY A 55 11.57 -2.77 -15.81
N GLN A 56 11.40 -1.44 -15.80
CA GLN A 56 12.37 -0.51 -15.23
C GLN A 56 12.23 -0.40 -13.72
N ASN A 57 13.36 -0.19 -13.03
CA ASN A 57 13.33 0.19 -11.62
C ASN A 57 12.81 1.62 -11.49
N ALA A 58 11.82 1.81 -10.62
CA ALA A 58 11.26 3.10 -10.27
C ALA A 58 11.34 3.34 -8.76
N GLU A 59 11.50 4.62 -8.40
CA GLU A 59 11.45 5.13 -7.03
C GLU A 59 10.11 5.84 -6.82
N ILE A 60 9.40 5.52 -5.75
CA ILE A 60 8.07 6.08 -5.47
C ILE A 60 8.20 7.48 -4.88
N THR A 61 8.17 8.52 -5.69
CA THR A 61 8.37 9.90 -5.20
C THR A 61 7.19 10.50 -4.42
N GLY A 62 6.01 9.87 -4.48
CA GLY A 62 4.81 10.34 -3.79
C GLY A 62 3.65 9.34 -3.86
N ILE A 63 2.68 9.52 -2.96
CA ILE A 63 1.44 8.76 -2.92
C ILE A 63 0.29 9.76 -2.90
N HIS A 64 -0.64 9.61 -3.82
CA HIS A 64 -1.82 10.47 -3.96
C HIS A 64 -3.06 9.61 -3.75
N GLU A 65 -3.89 9.97 -2.78
CA GLU A 65 -5.17 9.32 -2.54
C GLU A 65 -6.25 9.98 -3.41
N GLY A 66 -7.00 9.17 -4.15
CA GLY A 66 -8.07 9.68 -5.00
C GLY A 66 -8.38 8.75 -6.18
N PRO A 67 -9.41 9.09 -6.98
CA PRO A 67 -9.70 8.39 -8.20
C PRO A 67 -8.65 8.66 -9.28
N ALA A 68 -8.33 7.62 -10.06
CA ALA A 68 -7.56 7.73 -11.30
C ALA A 68 -8.50 7.44 -12.48
N TYR A 69 -8.55 8.35 -13.45
CA TYR A 69 -9.43 8.26 -14.60
C TYR A 69 -8.66 7.86 -15.85
N MET A 70 -9.36 7.16 -16.73
CA MET A 70 -8.91 6.82 -18.07
C MET A 70 -9.81 7.54 -19.07
N ILE A 71 -9.21 8.29 -19.99
CA ILE A 71 -9.95 9.21 -20.87
C ILE A 71 -9.63 8.96 -22.34
N ASN A 72 -10.57 9.40 -23.19
CA ASN A 72 -10.30 9.61 -24.61
C ASN A 72 -10.23 11.12 -24.84
N PHE A 73 -9.28 11.59 -25.66
CA PHE A 73 -9.19 13.00 -25.99
C PHE A 73 -8.61 13.25 -27.40
N GLU A 74 -9.06 14.35 -28.00
CA GLU A 74 -8.49 14.88 -29.24
C GLU A 74 -7.44 15.95 -28.89
N PRO A 75 -6.17 15.74 -29.27
CA PRO A 75 -5.11 16.69 -28.98
C PRO A 75 -5.17 17.92 -29.90
N ASN A 76 -4.77 19.08 -29.37
CA ASN A 76 -4.84 20.36 -30.08
C ASN A 76 -3.78 20.52 -31.20
N ASP A 77 -2.82 19.61 -31.28
CA ASP A 77 -1.75 19.61 -32.29
C ASP A 77 -2.16 18.92 -33.61
N GLY A 78 -3.39 18.42 -33.70
CA GLY A 78 -3.93 17.74 -34.87
C GLY A 78 -3.41 16.31 -35.03
N SER A 79 -2.75 15.74 -34.01
CA SER A 79 -2.45 14.32 -33.96
C SER A 79 -3.73 13.49 -33.75
N LYS A 80 -3.60 12.16 -33.84
CA LYS A 80 -4.76 11.27 -33.73
C LYS A 80 -5.33 11.32 -32.31
N GLU A 81 -6.64 11.07 -32.21
CA GLU A 81 -7.31 10.84 -30.93
C GLU A 81 -6.55 9.81 -30.09
N PHE A 82 -6.35 10.13 -28.82
CA PHE A 82 -5.84 9.20 -27.83
C PHE A 82 -7.02 8.49 -27.17
N VAL A 83 -7.03 7.16 -27.25
CA VAL A 83 -8.08 6.32 -26.67
C VAL A 83 -7.52 5.57 -25.46
N ASN A 84 -8.30 5.50 -24.38
CA ASN A 84 -7.95 4.82 -23.13
C ASN A 84 -6.61 5.33 -22.52
N HIS A 85 -6.38 6.64 -22.56
CA HIS A 85 -5.19 7.25 -21.97
C HIS A 85 -5.23 7.12 -20.44
N LYS A 86 -4.16 6.56 -19.86
CA LYS A 86 -3.98 6.28 -18.44
C LYS A 86 -2.80 7.08 -17.89
N TRP A 87 -2.91 7.83 -16.82
CA TRP A 87 -4.11 8.20 -16.06
C TRP A 87 -4.12 9.71 -15.88
N VAL A 88 -5.29 10.27 -15.58
CA VAL A 88 -5.42 11.64 -15.09
C VAL A 88 -6.14 11.63 -13.73
N THR A 89 -5.79 12.59 -12.89
CA THR A 89 -6.41 12.82 -11.57
C THR A 89 -7.51 13.88 -11.66
N GLU A 90 -8.32 14.01 -10.61
CA GLU A 90 -9.39 15.02 -10.55
C GLU A 90 -8.83 16.45 -10.66
N ASP A 91 -7.71 16.73 -9.98
CA ASP A 91 -7.05 18.06 -9.98
C ASP A 91 -6.50 18.47 -11.36
N GLU A 92 -6.31 17.52 -12.28
CA GLU A 92 -5.86 17.76 -13.65
C GLU A 92 -7.01 18.04 -14.63
N LEU A 93 -8.26 17.93 -14.18
CA LEU A 93 -9.45 18.16 -14.99
C LEU A 93 -10.13 19.46 -14.59
N SER A 94 -10.64 20.19 -15.59
CA SER A 94 -11.48 21.36 -15.34
C SER A 94 -12.94 20.95 -15.14
N PRO A 95 -13.69 21.66 -14.28
CA PRO A 95 -15.14 21.49 -14.19
C PRO A 95 -15.80 21.70 -15.56
N VAL A 96 -16.88 20.96 -15.81
CA VAL A 96 -17.72 21.18 -16.99
C VAL A 96 -18.60 22.39 -16.71
N ASP A 97 -18.48 23.43 -17.53
CA ASP A 97 -19.46 24.53 -17.56
C ASP A 97 -20.80 23.94 -18.03
N GLN A 98 -21.81 23.95 -17.16
CA GLN A 98 -23.15 23.41 -17.42
C GLN A 98 -24.06 24.40 -18.16
#